data_AF-A0A7R9FET9-F1
#
_entry.id   AF-A0A7R9FET9-F1
#
_cell.length_a   1.000
_cell.length_b   1.000
_cell.length_c   1.000
_cell.angle_alpha   90.00
_cell.angle_beta   90.00
_cell.angle_gamma   90.00
#
_symmetry.space_group_name_H-M   'P 1'
#
loop_
_entity.id
_entity.type
_entity.pdbx_description
1 polymer ?
#
loop_
_entity_poly.entity_id
_entity_poly.type
_entity_poly.pdbx_seq_one_letter_code
_entity_poly.pdbx_strand_id
1 'polypeptide(L)'
;MVFLVGDEDSKRPSRMQQQSLNSELILSKEQLYDMFQQILGVKKFEHQLLFNALQLDSADEQAAAIRRELDGRMQKVAEMEKVKTVVYLFVK
;
A
#
# COMPACT_ATOMS: atom_id res chain seq x y z
N MET A 1 6.83 28.64 36.55
CA MET A 1 7.22 29.69 35.58
C MET A 1 8.23 29.06 34.64
N VAL A 2 7.78 28.61 33.48
CA VAL A 2 8.64 27.94 32.50
C VAL A 2 8.91 28.96 31.40
N PHE A 3 10.17 29.34 31.25
CA PHE A 3 10.70 29.86 30.01
C PHE A 3 11.97 29.04 29.75
N LEU A 4 12.09 28.48 28.54
CA LEU A 4 13.05 28.95 27.56
C LEU A 4 12.86 28.14 26.27
N VAL A 5 12.45 28.86 25.22
CA VAL A 5 12.57 28.49 23.81
C VAL A 5 13.99 28.84 23.37
N GLY A 6 14.59 28.01 22.53
CA GLY A 6 15.88 28.23 21.88
C GLY A 6 16.46 26.88 21.48
N ASP A 7 15.97 26.29 20.38
CA ASP A 7 16.55 26.43 19.04
C ASP A 7 17.81 25.56 18.91
N GLU A 8 17.80 24.65 17.93
CA GLU A 8 18.96 24.26 17.11
C GLU A 8 18.70 22.93 16.36
N ASP A 9 18.93 23.05 15.06
CA ASP A 9 19.30 22.02 14.10
C ASP A 9 18.28 20.99 13.59
N SER A 10 17.75 21.36 12.43
CA SER A 10 17.26 20.47 11.37
C SER A 10 18.32 19.46 10.91
N LYS A 11 18.45 18.33 11.62
CA LYS A 11 19.05 17.12 11.05
C LYS A 11 17.94 16.17 10.66
N ARG A 12 17.74 15.98 9.35
CA ARG A 12 16.85 14.93 8.82
C ARG A 12 17.20 13.61 9.52
N PRO A 13 16.30 13.00 10.29
CA PRO A 13 16.62 11.78 11.00
C PRO A 13 16.91 10.66 9.99
N SER A 14 18.03 9.98 10.20
CA SER A 14 18.41 8.82 9.41
C SER A 14 17.33 7.73 9.54
N ARG A 15 17.10 6.95 8.48
CA ARG A 15 16.02 5.95 8.38
C ARG A 15 15.99 4.94 9.56
N MET A 16 17.15 4.65 10.17
CA MET A 16 17.26 3.84 11.40
C MET A 16 16.85 4.59 12.68
N GLN A 17 17.11 5.89 12.77
CA GLN A 17 16.74 6.71 13.93
C GLN A 17 15.22 6.94 14.01
N GLN A 18 14.53 6.92 12.86
CA GLN A 18 13.07 6.89 12.82
C GLN A 18 12.48 5.58 13.38
N GLN A 19 13.16 4.44 13.23
CA GLN A 19 12.65 3.16 13.76
C GLN A 19 12.65 3.15 15.29
N SER A 20 13.65 3.78 15.92
CA SER A 20 13.80 3.82 17.38
C SER A 20 12.81 4.76 18.09
N LEU A 21 12.27 5.76 17.38
CA LEU A 21 11.27 6.70 17.93
C LEU A 21 9.83 6.17 17.86
N ASN A 22 9.60 5.02 17.22
CA ASN A 22 8.26 4.45 17.03
C ASN A 22 7.75 3.62 18.22
N SER A 23 8.59 3.23 19.19
CA SER A 23 8.16 2.37 20.30
C SER A 23 7.32 3.08 21.37
N GLU A 24 7.39 4.41 21.48
CA GLU A 24 6.59 5.22 22.42
C GLU A 24 5.60 6.19 21.73
N LEU A 25 5.55 6.19 20.39
CA LEU A 25 4.67 7.08 19.63
C LEU A 25 3.32 6.43 19.40
N ILE A 26 2.25 6.99 19.99
CA ILE A 26 0.89 6.62 19.63
C ILE A 26 0.63 7.15 18.20
N LEU A 27 0.67 6.24 17.23
CA LEU A 27 0.41 6.55 15.82
C LEU A 27 -1.06 6.89 15.59
N SER A 28 -1.32 7.87 14.72
CA SER A 28 -2.68 8.14 14.24
C SER A 28 -3.18 6.98 13.37
N LYS A 29 -4.51 6.88 13.17
CA LYS A 29 -5.10 5.87 12.27
C LYS A 29 -4.51 5.96 10.86
N GLU A 30 -4.30 7.16 10.35
CA GLU A 30 -3.72 7.36 9.01
C GLU A 30 -2.28 6.87 8.93
N GLN A 31 -1.46 7.15 9.94
CA GLN A 31 -0.07 6.67 9.99
C GLN A 31 0.01 5.15 10.08
N LEU A 32 -0.90 4.52 10.83
CA LEU A 32 -1.01 3.06 10.87
C LEU A 32 -1.40 2.51 9.49
N TYR A 33 -2.36 3.13 8.79
CA TYR A 33 -2.74 2.70 7.44
C TYR A 33 -1.57 2.77 6.46
N ASP A 34 -0.82 3.87 6.44
CA ASP A 34 0.35 4.02 5.57
C ASP A 34 1.44 3.00 5.91
N MET A 35 1.69 2.77 7.21
CA MET A 35 2.65 1.76 7.67
C MET A 35 2.23 0.35 7.23
N PHE A 36 0.97 -0.03 7.43
CA PHE A 36 0.47 -1.35 7.04
C PHE A 36 0.46 -1.53 5.52
N GLN A 37 0.08 -0.51 4.75
CA GLN A 37 0.16 -0.56 3.29
C GLN A 37 1.60 -0.77 2.82
N GLN A 38 2.57 -0.11 3.45
CA GLN A 38 3.99 -0.28 3.12
C GLN A 38 4.50 -1.68 3.49
N ILE A 39 4.15 -2.21 4.67
CA ILE A 39 4.57 -3.55 5.11
C ILE A 39 3.95 -4.63 4.23
N LEU A 40 2.66 -4.51 3.91
CA LEU A 40 1.94 -5.50 3.11
C LEU A 40 2.17 -5.35 1.60
N GLY A 41 2.77 -4.25 1.16
CA GLY A 41 2.92 -3.92 -0.26
C GLY A 41 1.58 -3.71 -0.99
N VAL A 42 0.52 -3.35 -0.27
CA VAL A 42 -0.84 -3.18 -0.79
C VAL A 42 -1.08 -1.71 -1.09
N LYS A 43 -1.41 -1.39 -2.34
CA LYS A 43 -1.71 0.01 -2.72
C LYS A 43 -3.08 0.42 -2.17
N LYS A 44 -3.28 1.72 -1.95
CA LYS A 44 -4.56 2.28 -1.45
C LYS A 44 -5.79 1.82 -2.24
N PHE A 45 -5.68 1.72 -3.58
CA PHE A 45 -6.79 1.24 -4.40
C PHE A 45 -7.07 -0.27 -4.21
N GLU A 46 -6.03 -1.08 -4.02
CA GLU A 46 -6.17 -2.53 -3.76
C GLU A 46 -6.79 -2.76 -2.39
N HIS A 47 -6.39 -1.97 -1.39
CA HIS A 47 -7.04 -1.98 -0.08
C HIS A 47 -8.52 -1.62 -0.19
N GLN A 48 -8.88 -0.58 -0.96
CA GLN A 48 -10.28 -0.18 -1.13
C GLN A 48 -11.13 -1.28 -1.78
N LEU A 49 -10.58 -2.01 -2.76
CA LEU A 49 -11.26 -3.14 -3.40
C LEU A 49 -11.55 -4.26 -2.40
N LEU A 50 -10.55 -4.63 -1.59
CA LEU A 50 -10.71 -5.62 -0.54
C LEU A 50 -11.72 -5.18 0.52
N PHE A 51 -11.64 -3.93 0.95
CA PHE A 51 -12.55 -3.35 1.92
C PHE A 51 -14.00 -3.40 1.42
N ASN A 52 -14.26 -2.99 0.17
CA ASN A 52 -15.59 -3.03 -0.41
C ASN A 52 -16.11 -4.47 -0.56
N ALA A 53 -15.26 -5.42 -0.93
CA ALA A 53 -15.65 -6.82 -1.03
C ALA A 53 -16.05 -7.38 0.35
N LEU A 54 -15.32 -7.06 1.41
CA LEU A 54 -15.61 -7.51 2.78
C LEU A 54 -16.86 -6.87 3.40
N GLN A 55 -17.39 -5.79 2.80
CA GLN A 55 -18.63 -5.14 3.23
C GLN A 55 -19.90 -5.79 2.65
N LEU A 56 -19.78 -6.76 1.73
CA LEU A 56 -20.95 -7.40 1.15
C LEU A 56 -21.59 -8.36 2.15
N ASP A 57 -22.92 -8.35 2.24
CA ASP A 57 -23.66 -9.06 3.28
C ASP A 57 -23.68 -10.59 3.09
N SER A 58 -23.45 -11.07 1.87
CA SER A 58 -23.43 -12.49 1.53
C SER A 58 -22.04 -12.96 1.09
N ALA A 59 -21.59 -14.10 1.62
CA ALA A 59 -20.33 -14.73 1.25
C ALA A 59 -20.24 -15.02 -0.27
N ASP A 60 -21.36 -15.30 -0.92
CA ASP A 60 -21.39 -15.53 -2.38
C ASP A 60 -21.10 -14.25 -3.16
N GLU A 61 -21.63 -13.12 -2.70
CA GLU A 61 -21.35 -11.81 -3.29
C GLU A 61 -19.90 -11.39 -3.05
N GLN A 62 -19.37 -11.63 -1.84
CA GLN A 62 -17.93 -11.44 -1.54
C GLN A 62 -17.06 -12.25 -2.50
N ALA A 63 -17.36 -13.54 -2.67
CA ALA A 63 -16.61 -14.43 -3.55
C ALA A 63 -16.72 -14.02 -5.02
N ALA A 64 -17.90 -13.56 -5.47
CA ALA A 64 -18.08 -13.03 -6.82
C ALA A 64 -17.26 -11.75 -7.06
N ALA A 65 -17.24 -10.82 -6.11
CA ALA A 65 -16.45 -9.60 -6.20
C ALA A 65 -14.94 -9.88 -6.28
N ILE A 66 -14.43 -10.78 -5.43
CA ILE A 66 -13.02 -11.18 -5.44
C ILE A 66 -12.63 -11.86 -6.76
N ARG A 67 -13.48 -12.77 -7.27
CA ARG A 67 -13.24 -13.42 -8.57
C ARG A 67 -13.15 -12.41 -9.72
N ARG A 68 -14.07 -11.45 -9.77
CA ARG A 68 -14.07 -10.40 -10.80
C ARG A 68 -12.79 -9.56 -10.78
N GLU A 69 -12.29 -9.19 -9.61
CA GLU A 69 -11.03 -8.44 -9.49
C GLU A 69 -9.84 -9.31 -9.90
N LEU A 70 -9.82 -10.58 -9.50
CA LEU A 70 -8.78 -11.52 -9.90
C LEU A 70 -8.72 -11.70 -11.42
N ASP A 71 -9.88 -11.89 -12.07
CA ASP A 71 -9.99 -12.00 -13.53
C ASP A 71 -9.43 -10.73 -14.22
N GLY A 72 -9.75 -9.55 -13.70
CA GLY A 72 -9.21 -8.28 -14.21
C GLY A 72 -7.68 -8.19 -14.11
N ARG A 73 -7.08 -8.73 -13.03
CA ARG A 73 -5.61 -8.80 -12.88
C ARG A 73 -5.00 -9.82 -13.83
N MET A 74 -5.62 -10.99 -13.99
CA MET A 74 -5.15 -12.02 -14.93
C MET A 74 -5.15 -11.52 -16.38
N GLN A 75 -6.18 -10.79 -16.80
CA GLN A 75 -6.23 -10.18 -18.14
C GLN A 75 -5.09 -9.20 -18.38
N LYS A 76 -4.79 -8.32 -17.41
CA LYS A 76 -3.66 -7.37 -17.49
C LYS A 76 -2.31 -8.09 -17.61
N VAL A 77 -2.12 -9.18 -16.86
CA VAL A 77 -0.90 -10.00 -16.94
C VAL A 77 -0.77 -10.62 -18.34
N ALA A 78 -1.84 -11.23 -18.85
CA ALA A 78 -1.86 -11.82 -20.18
C ALA A 78 -1.60 -10.79 -21.30
N GLU A 79 -2.11 -9.56 -21.15
CA GLU A 79 -1.83 -8.46 -22.08
C GLU A 79 -0.34 -8.05 -22.03
N MET A 80 0.23 -7.92 -20.84
CA MET A 80 1.65 -7.61 -20.67
C MET A 80 2.57 -8.67 -21.27
N GLU A 81 2.21 -9.95 -21.20
CA GLU A 81 2.95 -11.04 -21.83
C GLU A 81 2.94 -10.94 -23.37
N LYS A 82 1.80 -10.57 -23.97
CA LYS A 82 1.71 -10.31 -25.41
C LYS A 82 2.60 -9.13 -25.81
N VAL A 83 2.56 -8.04 -25.06
CA VAL A 83 3.41 -6.86 -25.33
C VAL A 83 4.90 -7.21 -25.23
N LYS A 84 5.32 -7.94 -24.19
CA LYS A 84 6.71 -8.42 -24.06
C LYS A 84 7.14 -9.27 -25.25
N THR A 85 6.26 -10.15 -25.71
CA THR A 85 6.51 -11.01 -26.88
C THR A 85 6.69 -10.18 -28.14
N VAL A 86 5.82 -9.20 -28.39
CA VAL A 86 5.91 -8.29 -29.55
C VAL A 86 7.19 -7.45 -29.49
N VAL A 87 7.55 -6.90 -28.34
CA VAL A 87 8.79 -6.15 -28.15
C VAL A 87 10.01 -7.03 -28.44
N TYR A 88 10.03 -8.27 -27.94
CA TYR A 88 11.13 -9.19 -28.20
C TYR A 88 11.27 -9.54 -29.70
N LEU A 89 10.15 -9.67 -30.42
CA LEU A 89 10.15 -9.90 -31.86
C LEU A 89 10.64 -8.69 -32.67
N PHE A 90 10.43 -7.47 -32.17
CA PHE A 90 10.86 -6.24 -32.85
C PHE A 90 12.35 -5.91 -32.62
N VAL A 91 12.94 -6.38 -31.52
CA VAL A 91 14.36 -6.14 -31.17
C VAL A 91 15.28 -7.21 -31.78
N LYS A 92 14.73 -8.20 -32.49
CA LYS A 92 15.47 -9.24 -33.23
C LYS A 92 15.41 -8.98 -34.73
#